data_AF-A0A0U3GKT0-F1
#
_entry.id   AF-A0A0U3GKT0-F1
#
_cell.length_a   1.000
_cell.length_b   1.000
_cell.length_c   1.000
_cell.angle_alpha   90.00
_cell.angle_beta   90.00
_cell.angle_gamma   90.00
#
_symmetry.space_group_name_H-M   'P 1'
#
loop_
_entity.id
_entity.type
_entity.pdbx_description
1 polymer ?
#
loop_
_entity_poly.entity_id
_entity_poly.type
_entity_poly.pdbx_seq_one_letter_code
_entity_poly.pdbx_strand_id
1 'polypeptide(L)'
;MKVHLSFKNVKKINENEFEIELDWTVTVSFKIKREILKIIEGIAKRKGKTTSDIIREALNEEINEIRNLGTGRVVSFRIKENKLREIDELARQYKVTRTNIIHSKLAKYLEKEGITIG
;
A
#
# COMPACT_ATOMS: atom_id res chain seq x y z
N MET A 1 11.00 -12.87 -2.26
CA MET A 1 10.54 -11.55 -1.75
C MET A 1 11.67 -10.97 -0.90
N LYS A 2 12.16 -9.76 -1.17
CA LYS A 2 13.22 -9.14 -0.34
C LYS A 2 12.58 -8.51 0.90
N VAL A 3 12.84 -9.07 2.06
CA VAL A 3 12.34 -8.59 3.36
C VAL A 3 13.38 -7.65 3.96
N HIS A 4 12.93 -6.49 4.45
CA HIS A 4 13.77 -5.56 5.22
C HIS A 4 13.30 -5.59 6.67
N LEU A 5 14.22 -5.95 7.56
CA LEU A 5 14.02 -6.00 9.00
C LEU A 5 14.63 -4.73 9.61
N SER A 6 13.84 -3.94 10.30
CA SER A 6 14.33 -2.76 11.04
C SER A 6 14.04 -2.91 12.52
N PHE A 7 15.07 -2.73 13.34
CA PHE A 7 14.94 -2.60 14.79
C PHE A 7 14.49 -1.17 15.10
N LYS A 8 13.33 -1.01 15.72
CA LYS A 8 12.83 0.32 16.08
C LYS A 8 13.21 0.73 17.49
N ASN A 9 13.11 -0.19 18.44
CA ASN A 9 13.37 0.09 19.82
C ASN A 9 13.85 -1.17 20.54
N VAL A 10 14.88 -1.04 21.37
CA VAL A 10 15.37 -2.11 22.23
C VAL A 10 15.25 -1.59 23.65
N LYS A 11 14.25 -2.07 24.37
CA LYS A 11 14.01 -1.70 25.76
C LYS A 11 14.42 -2.84 26.67
N LYS A 12 15.35 -2.58 27.59
CA LYS A 12 15.70 -3.55 28.63
C LYS A 12 14.55 -3.64 29.64
N ILE A 13 13.98 -4.82 29.83
CA ILE A 13 12.90 -5.06 30.80
C ILE A 13 13.48 -5.47 32.16
N ASN A 14 14.52 -6.30 32.18
CA ASN A 14 15.27 -6.69 33.38
C ASN A 14 16.67 -7.20 32.97
N GLU A 15 17.44 -7.80 33.89
CA GLU A 15 18.83 -8.21 33.62
C GLU A 15 18.97 -9.20 32.46
N ASN A 16 17.96 -10.03 32.23
CA ASN A 16 17.99 -11.11 31.23
C ASN A 16 16.97 -10.93 30.09
N GLU A 17 16.07 -9.96 30.15
CA GLU A 17 15.01 -9.76 29.14
C GLU A 17 15.09 -8.39 28.48
N PHE A 18 14.98 -8.41 27.15
CA PHE A 18 14.91 -7.23 26.30
C PHE A 18 13.65 -7.32 25.44
N GLU A 19 12.88 -6.24 25.41
CA GLU A 19 11.78 -6.04 24.48
C GLU A 19 12.34 -5.38 23.21
N ILE A 20 12.16 -6.05 22.08
CA ILE A 20 12.65 -5.59 20.78
C ILE A 20 11.46 -5.38 19.87
N GLU A 21 11.24 -4.13 19.46
CA GLU A 21 10.24 -3.81 18.45
C GLU A 21 10.81 -4.03 17.05
N LEU A 22 10.33 -5.09 16.37
CA LEU A 22 10.72 -5.47 15.02
C LEU A 22 9.68 -4.99 14.01
N ASP A 23 10.08 -4.15 13.05
CA ASP A 23 9.24 -3.78 11.92
C ASP A 23 9.71 -4.54 10.67
N TRP A 24 8.83 -5.40 10.12
CA TRP A 24 9.06 -6.14 8.88
C TRP A 24 8.39 -5.45 7.71
N THR A 25 9.20 -5.07 6.73
CA THR A 25 8.72 -4.40 5.53
C THR A 25 9.14 -5.12 4.27
N VAL A 26 8.27 -5.07 3.27
CA VAL A 26 8.42 -5.75 1.99
C VAL A 26 8.16 -4.77 0.85
N THR A 27 8.92 -4.89 -0.23
CA THR A 27 8.68 -4.11 -1.45
C THR A 27 7.64 -4.82 -2.30
N VAL A 28 6.54 -4.14 -2.60
CA VAL A 28 5.47 -4.61 -3.48
C VAL A 28 5.48 -3.76 -4.74
N SER A 29 5.35 -4.43 -5.89
CA SER A 29 5.30 -3.79 -7.20
C SER A 29 4.01 -4.17 -7.91
N PHE A 30 3.38 -3.20 -8.55
CA PHE A 30 2.17 -3.42 -9.36
C PHE A 30 2.17 -2.51 -10.59
N LYS A 31 1.36 -2.84 -11.60
CA LYS A 31 1.24 -2.06 -12.84
C LYS A 31 -0.03 -1.22 -12.79
N ILE A 32 0.05 0.05 -13.17
CA ILE A 32 -1.10 0.96 -13.24
C ILE A 32 -1.07 1.81 -14.52
N LYS A 33 -2.23 2.25 -15.03
CA LYS A 33 -2.30 3.21 -16.15
C LYS A 33 -1.49 4.48 -15.83
N ARG A 34 -0.80 5.00 -16.85
CA ARG A 34 0.06 6.18 -16.73
C ARG A 34 -0.71 7.43 -16.30
N GLU A 35 -1.94 7.60 -16.77
CA GLU A 35 -2.81 8.73 -16.42
C GLU A 35 -3.14 8.72 -14.92
N ILE A 36 -3.50 7.56 -14.39
CA ILE A 36 -3.78 7.41 -12.96
C ILE A 36 -2.52 7.68 -12.14
N LEU A 37 -1.35 7.22 -12.59
CA LEU A 37 -0.10 7.53 -11.92
C LEU A 37 0.16 9.05 -11.87
N LYS A 38 -0.05 9.78 -12.98
CA LYS A 38 0.08 11.24 -13.01
C LYS A 38 -0.89 11.93 -12.05
N ILE A 39 -2.10 11.42 -11.93
CA ILE A 39 -3.09 11.93 -10.97
C ILE A 39 -2.57 11.74 -9.53
N ILE A 40 -2.09 10.54 -9.20
CA ILE A 40 -1.51 10.24 -7.88
C ILE A 40 -0.30 11.15 -7.61
N GLU A 41 0.59 11.35 -8.59
CA GLU A 41 1.73 12.27 -8.49
C GLU A 41 1.28 13.72 -8.25
N GLY A 42 0.21 14.16 -8.91
CA GLY A 42 -0.39 15.48 -8.70
C GLY A 42 -0.92 15.65 -7.27
N ILE A 43 -1.61 14.65 -6.73
CA ILE A 43 -2.09 14.64 -5.35
C ILE A 43 -0.91 14.66 -4.37
N ALA A 44 0.10 13.82 -4.61
CA ALA A 44 1.31 13.73 -3.81
C ALA A 44 2.00 15.10 -3.72
N LYS A 45 2.17 15.78 -4.86
CA LYS A 45 2.73 17.13 -4.91
C LYS A 45 1.89 18.15 -4.15
N ARG A 46 0.56 18.15 -4.30
CA ARG A 46 -0.34 19.07 -3.57
C ARG A 46 -0.27 18.86 -2.05
N LYS A 47 -0.07 17.62 -1.60
CA LYS A 47 0.00 17.26 -0.17
C LYS A 47 1.42 17.30 0.41
N GLY A 48 2.44 17.64 -0.38
CA GLY A 48 3.84 17.59 0.04
C GLY A 48 4.33 16.17 0.41
N LYS A 49 3.74 15.15 -0.21
CA LYS A 49 4.00 13.72 0.05
C LYS A 49 4.61 13.05 -1.16
N THR A 50 5.18 11.86 -0.99
CA THR A 50 5.63 11.04 -2.12
C THR A 50 4.47 10.21 -2.68
N THR A 51 4.58 9.77 -3.93
CA THR A 51 3.63 8.82 -4.55
C THR A 51 3.46 7.56 -3.70
N SER A 52 4.55 7.08 -3.08
CA SER A 52 4.50 5.91 -2.19
C SER A 52 3.70 6.17 -0.92
N ASP A 53 3.73 7.38 -0.37
CA ASP A 53 2.93 7.73 0.81
C ASP A 53 1.44 7.75 0.46
N ILE A 54 1.08 8.35 -0.68
CA ILE A 54 -0.31 8.35 -1.17
C ILE A 54 -0.80 6.91 -1.40
N ILE A 55 0.04 6.06 -2.00
CA ILE A 55 -0.30 4.65 -2.18
C ILE A 55 -0.52 3.96 -0.83
N ARG A 56 0.35 4.17 0.16
CA ARG A 56 0.19 3.58 1.50
C ARG A 56 -1.06 4.08 2.22
N GLU A 57 -1.41 5.35 2.08
CA GLU A 57 -2.66 5.90 2.61
C GLU A 57 -3.88 5.24 1.97
N ALA A 58 -3.88 5.13 0.64
CA ALA A 58 -4.95 4.47 -0.08
C ALA A 58 -5.17 3.03 0.37
N LEU A 59 -4.13 2.32 0.82
CA LEU A 59 -4.29 0.94 1.31
C LEU A 59 -5.15 0.79 2.56
N ASN A 60 -5.41 1.87 3.29
CA ASN A 60 -6.32 1.89 4.44
C ASN A 60 -7.79 2.06 4.04
N GLU A 61 -8.08 2.32 2.76
CA GLU A 61 -9.44 2.46 2.27
C GLU A 61 -10.21 1.14 2.27
N GLU A 62 -11.51 1.21 2.50
CA GLU A 62 -12.40 0.06 2.40
C GLU A 62 -12.69 -0.28 0.93
N ILE A 63 -12.80 -1.56 0.63
CA ILE A 63 -13.13 -2.05 -0.71
C ILE A 63 -14.62 -2.37 -0.74
N ASN A 64 -15.37 -1.56 -1.49
CA ASN A 64 -16.78 -1.84 -1.76
C ASN A 64 -16.96 -2.54 -3.11
N GLU A 65 -16.03 -2.34 -4.03
CA GLU A 65 -16.10 -2.87 -5.39
C GLU A 65 -14.68 -3.18 -5.90
N ILE A 66 -14.53 -4.28 -6.63
CA ILE A 66 -13.26 -4.60 -7.27
C ILE A 66 -13.10 -3.79 -8.54
N ARG A 67 -12.06 -2.96 -8.56
CA ARG A 67 -11.68 -2.16 -9.73
C ARG A 67 -10.33 -2.52 -10.27
N ASN A 68 -10.15 -2.23 -11.55
CA ASN A 68 -8.89 -2.38 -12.24
C ASN A 68 -8.46 -1.05 -12.87
N LEU A 69 -7.43 -0.43 -12.29
CA LEU A 69 -6.83 0.80 -12.80
C LEU A 69 -5.91 0.58 -14.02
N GLY A 70 -6.02 -0.60 -14.65
CA GLY A 70 -5.34 -1.02 -15.86
C GLY A 70 -3.86 -1.33 -15.68
N THR A 71 -3.22 -1.76 -16.76
CA THR A 71 -1.81 -2.15 -16.76
C THR A 71 -0.97 -1.17 -17.57
N GLY A 72 0.05 -0.57 -16.95
CA GLY A 72 0.93 0.38 -17.63
C GLY A 72 2.30 0.43 -16.97
N ARG A 73 2.59 1.52 -16.25
CA ARG A 73 3.86 1.70 -15.54
C ARG A 73 3.90 0.82 -14.29
N VAL A 74 5.07 0.25 -14.01
CA VAL A 74 5.34 -0.45 -12.75
C VAL A 74 5.62 0.58 -11.68
N VAL A 75 4.91 0.48 -10.56
CA VAL A 75 5.11 1.30 -9.37
C VAL A 75 5.46 0.37 -8.22
N SER A 76 6.50 0.72 -7.48
CA SER A 76 6.98 -0.05 -6.34
C SER A 76 6.89 0.80 -5.09
N PHE A 77 6.42 0.20 -4.00
CA PHE A 77 6.36 0.85 -2.70
C PHE A 77 6.67 -0.17 -1.60
N ARG A 78 7.13 0.34 -0.46
CA ARG A 78 7.39 -0.47 0.73
C ARG A 78 6.17 -0.47 1.62
N ILE A 79 5.78 -1.64 2.12
CA ILE A 79 4.65 -1.85 3.02
C ILE A 79 5.07 -2.76 4.17
N LYS A 80 4.39 -2.65 5.32
CA LYS A 80 4.52 -3.62 6.41
C LYS A 80 3.96 -4.99 6.00
N GLU A 81 4.58 -6.06 6.48
CA GLU A 81 4.17 -7.43 6.14
C GLU A 81 2.74 -7.76 6.58
N ASN A 82 2.32 -7.33 7.77
CA ASN A 82 0.95 -7.53 8.26
C ASN A 82 -0.09 -6.94 7.30
N LYS A 83 0.15 -5.72 6.80
CA LYS A 83 -0.74 -5.07 5.83
C LYS A 83 -0.75 -5.78 4.48
N LEU A 84 0.37 -6.37 4.07
CA LEU A 84 0.40 -7.22 2.87
C LEU A 84 -0.42 -8.50 3.08
N ARG A 85 -0.38 -9.11 4.29
CA ARG A 85 -1.20 -10.29 4.61
C ARG A 85 -2.70 -9.96 4.56
N GLU A 86 -3.12 -8.81 5.09
CA GLU A 86 -4.51 -8.33 4.94
C GLU A 86 -4.91 -8.20 3.46
N ILE A 87 -4.03 -7.66 2.62
CA ILE A 87 -4.27 -7.56 1.16
C ILE A 87 -4.39 -8.94 0.52
N ASP A 88 -3.55 -9.90 0.93
CA ASP A 88 -3.59 -11.28 0.43
C ASP A 88 -4.88 -12.00 0.85
N GLU A 89 -5.37 -11.77 2.07
CA GLU A 89 -6.64 -12.31 2.56
C GLU A 89 -7.83 -11.73 1.79
N LEU A 90 -7.87 -10.42 1.59
CA LEU A 90 -8.88 -9.77 0.74
C LEU A 90 -8.84 -10.33 -0.69
N ALA A 91 -7.65 -10.49 -1.26
CA ALA A 91 -7.49 -11.06 -2.60
C ALA A 91 -8.10 -12.47 -2.70
N ARG A 92 -7.93 -13.31 -1.66
CA ARG A 92 -8.55 -14.63 -1.59
C ARG A 92 -10.07 -14.56 -1.42
N GLN A 93 -10.57 -13.71 -0.52
CA GLN A 93 -12.01 -13.53 -0.29
C GLN A 93 -12.75 -13.11 -1.57
N TYR A 94 -12.21 -12.14 -2.29
CA TYR A 94 -12.77 -11.64 -3.54
C TYR A 94 -12.42 -12.50 -4.76
N LYS A 95 -11.58 -13.55 -4.60
CA LYS A 95 -11.06 -14.39 -5.70
C LYS A 95 -10.39 -13.60 -6.83
N VAL A 96 -9.62 -12.57 -6.46
CA VAL A 96 -8.90 -11.70 -7.39
C VAL A 96 -7.41 -11.58 -7.04
N THR A 97 -6.63 -10.91 -7.88
CA THR A 97 -5.21 -10.70 -7.59
C THR A 97 -5.01 -9.58 -6.56
N ARG A 98 -3.86 -9.60 -5.87
CA ARG A 98 -3.44 -8.51 -4.98
C ARG A 98 -3.44 -7.16 -5.68
N THR A 99 -3.05 -7.13 -6.96
CA THR A 99 -3.08 -5.93 -7.79
C THR A 99 -4.49 -5.35 -7.90
N ASN A 100 -5.51 -6.20 -8.05
CA ASN A 100 -6.90 -5.74 -8.06
C ASN A 100 -7.31 -5.13 -6.73
N ILE A 101 -6.91 -5.72 -5.60
CA ILE A 101 -7.16 -5.16 -4.26
C ILE A 101 -6.49 -3.80 -4.11
N ILE A 102 -5.22 -3.67 -4.51
CA ILE A 102 -4.48 -2.40 -4.51
C ILE A 102 -5.16 -1.37 -5.41
N HIS A 103 -5.58 -1.77 -6.61
CA HIS A 103 -6.32 -0.90 -7.54
C HIS A 103 -7.65 -0.42 -6.98
N SER A 104 -8.39 -1.30 -6.30
CA SER A 104 -9.69 -0.97 -5.71
C SER A 104 -9.54 0.04 -4.58
N LYS A 105 -8.56 -0.18 -3.70
CA LYS A 105 -8.21 0.74 -2.61
C LYS A 105 -7.75 2.10 -3.14
N LEU A 106 -6.92 2.11 -4.17
CA LEU A 106 -6.51 3.34 -4.87
C LEU A 106 -7.69 4.07 -5.50
N ALA A 107 -8.58 3.34 -6.19
CA ALA A 107 -9.76 3.95 -6.79
C ALA A 107 -10.62 4.63 -5.72
N LYS A 108 -10.81 3.99 -4.57
CA LYS A 108 -11.59 4.55 -3.47
C LYS A 108 -10.96 5.81 -2.88
N TYR A 109 -9.64 5.80 -2.72
CA TYR A 109 -8.91 6.99 -2.29
C TYR A 109 -9.07 8.14 -3.29
N LEU A 110 -8.97 7.85 -4.58
CA LEU A 110 -9.12 8.85 -5.63
C LEU A 110 -10.54 9.43 -5.68
N GLU A 111 -11.56 8.61 -5.46
CA GLU A 111 -12.95 9.10 -5.28
C GLU A 111 -13.07 10.07 -4.10
N LYS A 112 -12.45 9.77 -2.95
CA LYS A 112 -12.43 10.67 -1.78
C LYS A 112 -11.72 12.00 -2.08
N GLU A 113 -10.72 11.98 -2.96
CA GLU A 113 -10.03 13.18 -3.45
C GLU A 113 -10.82 13.94 -4.54
N GLY A 114 -12.05 13.52 -4.84
CA GLY A 114 -12.93 14.14 -5.82
C GLY A 114 -12.64 13.73 -7.27
N ILE A 115 -11.90 12.65 -7.50
CA ILE A 115 -11.56 12.17 -8.84
C ILE A 115 -12.44 10.98 -9.18
N THR A 116 -13.29 11.14 -10.19
CA THR A 116 -14.13 10.06 -10.70
C THR A 116 -13.35 9.33 -11.80
N ILE A 117 -13.11 8.03 -11.59
CA ILE A 117 -12.45 7.15 -12.55
C ILE A 117 -13.53 6.22 -13.10
N GLY A 118 -14.01 6.53 -14.31
CA GLY A 118 -14.90 5.69 -15.11
C GLY A 118 -14.16 4.61 -15.89
#